data_AF-A0A5D8QGD6-F1
#
_entry.id   AF-A0A5D8QGD6-F1
#
_cell.length_a   1.000
_cell.length_b   1.000
_cell.length_c   1.000
_cell.angle_alpha   90.00
_cell.angle_beta   90.00
_cell.angle_gamma   90.00
#
_symmetry.space_group_name_H-M   'P 1'
#
loop_
_entity.id
_entity.type
_entity.pdbx_description
1 polymer ?
#
loop_
_entity_poly.entity_id
_entity_poly.type
_entity_poly.pdbx_seq_one_letter_code
_entity_poly.pdbx_strand_id
1 'polypeptide(L)'
;MELLFKAVQAEIDRELQRAEVKFGPKNNSPHESYAVIKEELEEAMNDAVEAAAHLEEYWDAVKTDDRDEQNSILFDLKRIAALAACEMIQVAAMAQKALNGYEKQKNYAATGTGR
;
A
#
# COMPACT_ATOMS: atom_id res chain seq x y z
N MET A 1 14.45 1.68 -12.60
CA MET A 1 13.46 0.84 -11.89
C MET A 1 14.09 0.12 -10.70
N GLU A 2 15.25 -0.54 -10.87
CA GLU A 2 15.93 -1.28 -9.78
C GLU A 2 16.16 -0.47 -8.48
N LEU A 3 16.72 0.73 -8.58
CA LEU A 3 16.94 1.60 -7.41
C LEU A 3 15.63 2.01 -6.72
N LEU A 4 14.59 2.28 -7.50
CA LEU A 4 13.26 2.63 -6.96
C LEU A 4 12.65 1.43 -6.24
N PHE A 5 12.71 0.25 -6.84
CA PHE A 5 12.22 -0.98 -6.21
C PHE A 5 12.96 -1.28 -4.91
N LYS A 6 14.29 -1.07 -4.86
CA LYS A 6 15.06 -1.21 -3.62
C LYS A 6 14.63 -0.21 -2.54
N ALA A 7 14.33 1.04 -2.92
CA ALA A 7 13.79 2.02 -1.98
C ALA A 7 12.40 1.63 -1.47
N VAL A 8 11.54 1.15 -2.37
CA VAL A 8 10.19 0.62 -2.04
C VAL A 8 10.29 -0.56 -1.08
N GLN A 9 11.19 -1.52 -1.31
CA GLN A 9 11.41 -2.64 -0.40
C GLN A 9 11.79 -2.18 1.00
N ALA A 10 12.67 -1.18 1.10
CA ALA A 10 13.05 -0.61 2.39
C ALA A 10 11.87 0.10 3.09
N GLU A 11 10.95 0.71 2.34
CA GLU A 11 9.71 1.28 2.90
C GLU A 11 8.69 0.22 3.29
N ILE A 12 8.59 -0.89 2.57
CA ILE A 12 7.76 -2.05 2.95
C ILE A 12 8.22 -2.59 4.30
N ASP A 13 9.53 -2.76 4.50
CA ASP A 13 10.07 -3.23 5.77
C ASP A 13 9.78 -2.25 6.92
N ARG A 14 9.84 -0.94 6.65
CA ARG A 14 9.49 0.12 7.61
C ARG A 14 8.00 0.14 7.94
N GLU A 15 7.14 -0.03 6.95
CA GLU A 15 5.69 -0.07 7.15
C GLU A 15 5.27 -1.30 7.93
N LEU A 16 5.86 -2.47 7.62
CA LEU A 16 5.67 -3.67 8.43
C LEU A 16 6.00 -3.41 9.90
N GLN A 17 7.14 -2.78 10.19
CA GLN A 17 7.52 -2.41 11.55
C GLN A 17 6.51 -1.46 12.20
N ARG A 18 6.03 -0.43 11.48
CA ARG A 18 4.99 0.49 11.98
C ARG A 18 3.70 -0.27 12.35
N ALA A 19 3.26 -1.17 11.49
CA ALA A 19 2.08 -2.00 11.72
C ALA A 19 2.27 -3.00 12.88
N GLU A 20 3.45 -3.60 13.01
CA GLU A 20 3.77 -4.50 14.12
C GLU A 20 3.79 -3.78 15.47
N VAL A 21 4.30 -2.55 15.52
CA VAL A 21 4.27 -1.70 16.72
C VAL A 21 2.84 -1.30 17.08
N LYS A 22 2.03 -0.94 16.08
CA LYS A 22 0.65 -0.44 16.30
C LYS A 22 -0.35 -1.56 16.62
N PHE A 23 -0.25 -2.70 15.94
CA PHE A 23 -1.27 -3.75 15.95
C PHE A 23 -0.74 -5.10 16.44
N GLY A 24 0.54 -5.18 16.82
CA GLY A 24 1.19 -6.42 17.22
C GLY A 24 1.76 -7.23 16.06
N PRO A 25 2.57 -8.26 16.36
CA PRO A 25 3.44 -8.95 15.40
C PRO A 25 2.69 -9.88 14.42
N LYS A 26 1.37 -10.04 14.55
CA LYS A 26 0.55 -10.91 13.71
C LYS A 26 -0.90 -10.46 13.71
N ASN A 27 -1.61 -10.80 12.65
CA ASN A 27 -3.07 -10.84 12.65
C ASN A 27 -3.52 -12.15 13.32
N ASN A 28 -4.72 -12.16 13.90
CA ASN A 28 -5.22 -13.30 14.68
C ASN A 28 -5.75 -14.44 13.80
N SER A 29 -6.07 -14.16 12.53
CA SER A 29 -6.60 -15.16 11.61
C SER A 29 -6.30 -14.86 10.13
N PRO A 30 -6.46 -15.85 9.23
CA PRO A 30 -6.44 -15.62 7.78
C PRO A 30 -7.53 -14.64 7.31
N HIS A 31 -8.70 -14.64 7.95
CA HIS A 31 -9.80 -13.73 7.62
C HIS A 31 -9.46 -12.28 7.95
N GLU A 32 -8.84 -12.04 9.11
CA GLU A 32 -8.34 -10.72 9.49
C GLU A 32 -7.22 -10.26 8.54
N SER A 33 -6.33 -11.17 8.15
CA SER A 33 -5.27 -10.84 7.18
C SER A 33 -5.84 -10.48 5.82
N TYR A 34 -6.83 -11.21 5.33
CA TYR A 34 -7.53 -10.88 4.09
C TYR A 34 -8.24 -9.52 4.19
N ALA A 35 -8.97 -9.27 5.27
CA ALA A 35 -9.71 -8.03 5.46
C ALA A 35 -8.78 -6.80 5.44
N VAL A 36 -7.68 -6.85 6.21
CA VAL A 36 -6.70 -5.76 6.25
C VAL A 36 -6.05 -5.56 4.89
N ILE A 37 -5.57 -6.62 4.22
CA ILE A 37 -4.96 -6.48 2.88
C ILE A 37 -5.95 -5.91 1.86
N LYS A 38 -7.22 -6.32 1.95
CA LYS A 38 -8.29 -5.83 1.06
C LYS A 38 -8.57 -4.34 1.29
N GLU A 39 -8.60 -3.90 2.55
CA GLU A 39 -8.81 -2.49 2.91
C GLU A 39 -7.73 -1.59 2.28
N GLU A 40 -6.45 -1.91 2.51
CA GLU A 40 -5.31 -1.17 1.93
C GLU A 40 -5.34 -1.17 0.38
N LEU A 41 -5.76 -2.30 -0.22
CA LEU A 41 -5.87 -2.39 -1.68
C LEU A 41 -7.01 -1.54 -2.22
N GLU A 42 -8.15 -1.49 -1.53
CA GLU A 42 -9.28 -0.64 -1.91
C GLU A 42 -8.92 0.84 -1.80
N GLU A 43 -8.18 1.25 -0.75
CA GLU A 43 -7.66 2.61 -0.62
C GLU A 43 -6.69 2.96 -1.77
N ALA A 44 -5.72 2.08 -2.05
CA ALA A 44 -4.80 2.27 -3.17
C ALA A 44 -5.52 2.39 -4.53
N MET A 45 -6.58 1.60 -4.74
CA MET A 45 -7.36 1.64 -5.97
C MET A 45 -8.21 2.90 -6.08
N ASN A 46 -8.78 3.38 -4.97
CA ASN A 46 -9.52 4.64 -4.95
C ASN A 46 -8.61 5.81 -5.33
N ASP A 47 -7.42 5.89 -4.74
CA ASP A 47 -6.44 6.94 -5.05
C ASP A 47 -5.93 6.83 -6.50
N ALA A 48 -5.76 5.60 -7.03
CA ALA A 48 -5.38 5.40 -8.42
C ALA A 48 -6.49 5.86 -9.40
N VAL A 49 -7.76 5.69 -9.05
CA VAL A 49 -8.90 6.21 -9.83
C VAL A 49 -8.93 7.74 -9.79
N GLU A 50 -8.71 8.35 -8.62
CA GLU A 50 -8.59 9.81 -8.49
C GLU A 50 -7.40 10.37 -9.30
N ALA A 51 -6.25 9.67 -9.29
CA ALA A 51 -5.10 10.02 -10.13
C ALA A 51 -5.44 9.99 -11.62
N ALA A 52 -6.20 8.98 -12.06
CA ALA A 52 -6.66 8.90 -13.46
C ALA A 52 -7.62 10.06 -13.81
N ALA A 53 -8.51 10.43 -12.89
CA ALA A 53 -9.42 11.56 -13.09
C ALA A 53 -8.64 12.89 -13.24
N HIS A 54 -7.68 13.15 -12.36
CA HIS A 54 -6.83 14.36 -12.47
C HIS A 54 -6.00 14.39 -13.74
N LEU A 55 -5.58 13.24 -14.28
CA LEU A 55 -4.88 13.20 -15.56
C LEU A 55 -5.78 13.65 -16.73
N GLU A 56 -7.05 13.25 -16.72
CA GLU A 56 -8.04 13.69 -17.71
C GLU A 56 -8.36 15.19 -17.55
N GLU A 57 -8.54 15.68 -16.32
CA GLU A 57 -8.73 17.12 -16.05
C GLU A 57 -7.52 17.94 -16.51
N TYR A 58 -6.29 17.44 -16.27
CA TYR A 58 -5.08 18.08 -16.76
C TYR A 58 -5.08 18.17 -18.29
N TRP A 59 -5.54 17.12 -18.97
CA TRP A 59 -5.66 17.14 -20.43
C TRP A 59 -6.68 18.18 -20.91
N ASP A 60 -7.79 18.36 -20.20
CA ASP A 60 -8.76 19.42 -20.49
C ASP A 60 -8.14 20.82 -20.35
N ALA A 61 -7.40 21.08 -19.27
CA ALA A 61 -6.70 22.34 -19.05
C ALA A 61 -5.57 22.59 -20.07
N VAL A 62 -4.93 21.53 -20.58
CA VAL A 62 -3.97 21.64 -21.70
C VAL A 62 -4.64 22.06 -22.99
N LYS A 63 -5.84 21.55 -23.29
CA LYS A 63 -6.60 21.92 -24.50
C LYS A 63 -7.04 23.39 -24.49
N THR A 64 -7.23 23.99 -23.31
CA THR A 64 -7.65 25.39 -23.14
C THR A 64 -6.48 26.37 -22.93
N ASP A 65 -5.24 25.87 -22.80
CA ASP A 65 -4.03 26.64 -22.42
C ASP A 65 -4.17 27.38 -21.07
N ASP A 66 -5.01 26.85 -20.15
CA ASP A 66 -5.15 27.38 -18.79
C ASP A 66 -3.99 26.89 -17.90
N ARG A 67 -2.96 27.73 -17.77
CA ARG A 67 -1.74 27.37 -17.04
C ARG A 67 -1.90 27.35 -15.53
N ASP A 68 -2.82 28.14 -14.99
CA ASP A 68 -3.05 28.17 -13.55
C ASP A 68 -3.79 26.91 -13.12
N GLU A 69 -4.80 26.49 -13.90
CA GLU A 69 -5.51 25.23 -13.72
C GLU A 69 -4.57 24.02 -13.90
N GLN A 70 -3.76 24.01 -14.96
CA GLN A 70 -2.73 22.97 -15.17
C GLN A 70 -1.82 22.80 -13.95
N ASN A 71 -1.30 23.89 -13.38
CA ASN A 71 -0.42 23.84 -12.22
C ASN A 71 -1.11 23.29 -10.98
N SER A 72 -2.37 23.70 -10.74
CA SER A 72 -3.16 23.18 -9.62
C SER A 72 -3.40 21.69 -9.74
N ILE A 73 -3.86 21.23 -10.90
CA ILE A 73 -4.17 19.81 -11.14
C ILE A 73 -2.91 18.95 -11.03
N LEU A 74 -1.77 19.41 -11.56
CA LEU A 74 -0.51 18.68 -11.43
C LEU A 74 -0.03 18.53 -9.98
N PHE A 75 -0.30 19.51 -9.12
CA PHE A 75 0.01 19.41 -7.69
C PHE A 75 -0.81 18.29 -7.04
N ASP A 76 -2.11 18.24 -7.33
CA ASP A 76 -3.01 17.23 -6.79
C ASP A 76 -2.73 15.83 -7.36
N LEU A 77 -2.50 15.73 -8.67
CA LEU A 77 -2.09 14.48 -9.33
C LEU A 77 -0.82 13.89 -8.69
N LYS A 78 0.20 14.72 -8.47
CA LYS A 78 1.44 14.28 -7.80
C LYS A 78 1.14 13.76 -6.39
N ARG A 79 0.31 14.47 -5.63
CA ARG A 79 -0.05 14.10 -4.25
C ARG A 79 -0.78 12.77 -4.24
N ILE A 80 -1.84 12.61 -5.02
CA ILE A 80 -2.68 11.40 -4.98
C ILE A 80 -1.94 10.18 -5.53
N ALA A 81 -1.10 10.35 -6.55
CA ALA A 81 -0.26 9.26 -7.05
C ALA A 81 0.76 8.78 -6.00
N ALA A 82 1.28 9.69 -5.17
CA ALA A 82 2.14 9.33 -4.06
C ALA A 82 1.37 8.59 -2.95
N LEU A 83 0.14 8.99 -2.65
CA LEU A 83 -0.73 8.29 -1.69
C LEU A 83 -1.06 6.87 -2.17
N ALA A 84 -1.50 6.70 -3.42
CA ALA A 84 -1.72 5.38 -4.01
C ALA A 84 -0.48 4.45 -3.90
N ALA A 85 0.72 5.02 -4.06
CA ALA A 85 1.97 4.28 -3.89
C ALA A 85 2.25 3.90 -2.43
N CYS A 86 1.92 4.77 -1.47
CA CYS A 86 1.97 4.47 -0.04
C CYS A 86 1.02 3.32 0.32
N GLU A 87 -0.23 3.37 -0.15
CA GLU A 87 -1.21 2.32 0.13
C GLU A 87 -0.77 0.97 -0.48
N MET A 88 -0.17 0.96 -1.69
CA MET A 88 0.43 -0.27 -2.25
C MET A 88 1.62 -0.80 -1.44
N ILE A 89 2.39 0.07 -0.79
CA ILE A 89 3.43 -0.33 0.17
C ILE A 89 2.79 -0.97 1.41
N GLN A 90 1.68 -0.42 1.91
CA GLN A 90 0.91 -1.01 3.00
C GLN A 90 0.35 -2.39 2.61
N VAL A 91 -0.19 -2.55 1.41
CA VAL A 91 -0.61 -3.87 0.86
C VAL A 91 0.54 -4.88 0.95
N ALA A 92 1.73 -4.52 0.46
CA ALA A 92 2.89 -5.41 0.49
C ALA A 92 3.35 -5.73 1.92
N ALA A 93 3.36 -4.75 2.81
CA ALA A 93 3.68 -4.93 4.22
C ALA A 93 2.68 -5.86 4.92
N MET A 94 1.39 -5.70 4.66
CA MET A 94 0.33 -6.52 5.26
C MET A 94 0.34 -7.94 4.74
N ALA A 95 0.68 -8.14 3.46
CA ALA A 95 0.96 -9.46 2.90
C ALA A 95 2.15 -10.13 3.61
N GLN A 96 3.25 -9.41 3.83
CA GLN A 96 4.40 -9.95 4.56
C GLN A 96 4.04 -10.28 6.03
N LYS A 97 3.26 -9.43 6.69
CA LYS A 97 2.76 -9.69 8.06
C LYS A 97 1.93 -10.98 8.13
N ALA A 98 1.10 -11.24 7.12
CA ALA A 98 0.32 -12.47 7.01
C ALA A 98 1.22 -13.71 6.81
N LEU A 99 2.23 -13.62 5.92
CA LEU A 99 3.21 -14.69 5.69
C LEU A 99 3.97 -15.06 6.97
N ASN A 100 4.43 -14.06 7.74
CA ASN A 100 5.10 -14.27 9.02
C ASN A 100 4.22 -15.05 10.02
N GLY A 101 2.90 -14.86 9.97
CA GLY A 101 1.93 -15.63 10.76
C GLY A 101 1.87 -17.11 10.36
N TYR A 102 1.89 -17.41 9.06
CA TYR A 102 1.82 -18.78 8.53
C TYR A 102 3.11 -19.58 8.77
N GLU A 103 4.27 -18.97 8.64
CA GLU A 103 5.56 -19.62 8.91
C GLU A 103 5.69 -20.05 10.37
N LYS A 104 5.27 -19.19 11.30
CA LYS A 104 5.23 -19.54 12.73
C LYS A 104 4.28 -20.70 13.01
N GLN A 105 3.10 -20.74 12.39
CA GLN A 105 2.16 -21.87 12.54
C GLN A 105 2.77 -23.19 12.05
N LYS A 106 3.47 -23.20 10.91
CA LYS A 106 4.17 -24.39 10.40
C LYS A 106 5.27 -24.86 11.36
N ASN A 107 6.05 -23.93 11.90
CA ASN A 107 7.10 -24.24 12.86
C ASN A 107 6.53 -24.79 14.18
N TYR A 108 5.46 -24.18 14.73
CA TYR A 108 4.75 -24.72 15.90
C TYR A 108 4.23 -26.15 15.67
N ALA A 109 3.62 -26.41 14.50
CA ALA A 109 3.14 -27.75 14.14
C ALA A 109 4.28 -28.77 13.96
N ALA A 110 5.47 -28.33 13.59
CA ALA A 110 6.65 -29.19 13.42
C ALA A 110 7.43 -29.43 14.72
N THR A 111 7.36 -28.53 15.72
CA THR A 111 8.25 -28.57 16.91
C THR A 111 7.59 -28.90 18.26
N GLY A 112 6.26 -29.02 18.38
CA GLY A 112 5.60 -29.37 19.65
C GLY A 112 4.54 -30.45 19.45
N THR A 113 4.66 -31.67 20.00
CA THR A 113 4.32 -31.99 21.41
C THR A 113 3.45 -30.92 22.08
N GLY A 114 2.14 -31.18 22.20
CA GLY A 114 1.27 -30.28 22.95
C GLY A 114 -0.23 -30.49 22.81
N ARG A 115 -0.70 -31.60 23.40
CA ARG A 115 -2.08 -31.91 23.85
C ARG A 115 -3.14 -32.20 22.81
#